data_AF-A0A934YKL7-F1
#
_entry.id   AF-A0A934YKL7-F1
#
_cell.length_a   1.000
_cell.length_b   1.000
_cell.length_c   1.000
_cell.angle_alpha   90.00
_cell.angle_beta   90.00
_cell.angle_gamma   90.00
#
_symmetry.space_group_name_H-M   'P 1'
#
loop_
_entity.id
_entity.type
_entity.pdbx_description
1 polymer ?
#
loop_
_entity_poly.entity_id
_entity_poly.type
_entity_poly.pdbx_seq_one_letter_code
_entity_poly.pdbx_strand_id
1 'polypeptide(L)'
;MAKPRQATGGAFEHRGRIFLRVTIAPGKRQAAALPWCSSLAVALERARVVQALVDRLRAAGHEELVPKVVEAAANPDAAMLGAIGRAVDGLLAGQLVPAEKVDAKSFAAVARMWTSGELTRLYPDQVPEKRTAALDVCRLDVLGKIVGRVPVASFTVDDAERRCARFRRTSDPRRAGSTPS
;
A
#
# COMPACT_ATOMS: atom_id res chain seq x y z
N MET A 1 27.24 -0.63 -25.42
CA MET A 1 26.78 -1.36 -24.22
C MET A 1 26.01 -2.60 -24.67
N ALA A 2 26.37 -3.79 -24.18
CA ALA A 2 25.75 -5.03 -24.61
C ALA A 2 24.28 -5.08 -24.19
N LYS A 3 23.38 -5.26 -25.16
CA LYS A 3 21.93 -5.42 -24.94
C LYS A 3 21.73 -6.59 -23.96
N PRO A 4 21.16 -6.38 -22.76
CA PRO A 4 20.97 -7.48 -21.82
C PRO A 4 20.11 -8.54 -22.49
N ARG A 5 20.55 -9.81 -22.42
CA ARG A 5 19.77 -10.96 -22.90
C ARG A 5 18.35 -10.83 -22.38
N GLN A 6 17.37 -10.91 -23.28
CA GLN A 6 15.96 -10.80 -22.94
C GLN A 6 15.64 -11.91 -21.93
N ALA A 7 15.42 -11.51 -20.68
CA ALA A 7 15.04 -12.46 -19.65
C ALA A 7 13.60 -12.89 -19.96
N THR A 8 13.34 -14.19 -20.03
CA THR A 8 12.00 -14.71 -20.35
C THR A 8 11.13 -14.87 -19.09
N GLY A 9 11.71 -14.70 -17.90
CA GLY A 9 11.10 -15.14 -16.65
C GLY A 9 11.16 -16.66 -16.51
N GLY A 10 11.11 -17.17 -15.28
CA GLY A 10 11.08 -18.60 -15.01
C GLY A 10 10.20 -18.91 -13.81
N ALA A 11 9.89 -20.19 -13.62
CA ALA A 11 9.27 -20.68 -12.41
C ALA A 11 9.98 -21.95 -11.96
N PHE A 12 9.88 -22.27 -10.68
CA PHE A 12 10.41 -23.50 -10.12
C PHE A 12 9.55 -23.95 -8.95
N GLU A 13 9.58 -25.24 -8.66
CA GLU A 13 8.99 -25.80 -7.46
C GLU A 13 10.08 -26.06 -6.42
N HIS A 14 9.81 -25.73 -5.16
CA HIS A 14 10.69 -26.05 -4.05
C HIS A 14 9.85 -26.39 -2.82
N ARG A 15 10.08 -27.59 -2.26
CA ARG A 15 9.36 -28.09 -1.06
C ARG A 15 7.83 -28.02 -1.19
N GLY A 16 7.30 -28.43 -2.35
CA GLY A 16 5.86 -28.43 -2.62
C GLY A 16 5.24 -27.03 -2.80
N ARG A 17 6.05 -25.98 -2.93
CA ARG A 17 5.60 -24.62 -3.22
C ARG A 17 6.13 -24.18 -4.58
N ILE A 18 5.25 -23.57 -5.36
CA ILE A 18 5.60 -23.02 -6.67
C ILE A 18 6.06 -21.57 -6.49
N PHE A 19 7.17 -21.22 -7.13
CA PHE A 19 7.75 -19.89 -7.13
C PHE A 19 7.88 -19.38 -8.56
N LEU A 20 7.58 -18.09 -8.77
CA LEU A 20 8.08 -17.38 -9.94
C LEU A 20 9.49 -16.86 -9.67
N ARG A 21 10.26 -16.64 -10.74
CA ARG A 21 11.61 -16.09 -10.70
C ARG A 21 11.79 -15.12 -11.87
N VAL A 22 12.14 -13.89 -11.55
CA VAL A 22 12.42 -12.84 -12.53
C VAL A 22 13.82 -12.26 -12.35
N THR A 23 14.42 -11.78 -13.42
CA THR A 23 15.72 -11.13 -13.43
C THR A 23 15.52 -9.63 -13.21
N ILE A 24 16.08 -9.13 -12.10
CA ILE A 24 15.91 -7.73 -11.68
C ILE A 24 17.14 -6.87 -11.99
N ALA A 25 18.32 -7.48 -12.14
CA ALA A 25 19.55 -6.81 -12.58
C ALA A 25 20.51 -7.86 -13.18
N PRO A 26 21.61 -7.47 -13.84
CA PRO A 26 22.64 -8.42 -14.27
C PRO A 26 23.11 -9.29 -13.09
N GLY A 27 22.96 -10.61 -13.21
CA GLY A 27 23.31 -11.57 -12.16
C GLY A 27 22.36 -11.60 -10.95
N LYS A 28 21.37 -10.70 -10.85
CA LYS A 28 20.40 -10.67 -9.74
C LYS A 28 19.02 -11.15 -10.18
N ARG A 29 18.50 -12.14 -9.47
CA ARG A 29 17.16 -12.69 -9.68
C ARG A 29 16.36 -12.59 -8.39
N GLN A 30 15.10 -12.24 -8.50
CA GLN A 30 14.15 -12.25 -7.39
C GLN A 30 13.12 -13.34 -7.61
N ALA A 31 12.84 -14.10 -6.55
CA ALA A 31 11.80 -15.11 -6.55
C ALA A 31 10.65 -14.68 -5.64
N ALA A 32 9.42 -15.01 -6.04
CA ALA A 32 8.23 -14.80 -5.24
C ALA A 32 7.41 -16.09 -5.19
N ALA A 33 6.91 -16.43 -4.01
CA ALA A 33 6.07 -17.61 -3.81
C ALA A 33 4.68 -17.37 -4.41
N LEU A 34 4.15 -18.37 -5.11
CA LEU A 34 2.79 -18.38 -5.66
C LEU A 34 1.96 -19.45 -4.93
N PRO A 35 1.49 -19.19 -3.70
CA PRO A 35 0.80 -20.19 -2.89
C PRO A 35 -0.53 -20.67 -3.49
N TRP A 36 -1.14 -19.87 -4.38
CA TRP A 36 -2.39 -20.17 -5.07
C TRP A 36 -2.18 -20.94 -6.38
N CYS A 37 -0.95 -21.04 -6.87
CA CYS A 37 -0.68 -21.61 -8.18
C CYS A 37 -0.65 -23.14 -8.07
N SER A 38 -1.45 -23.82 -8.89
CA SER A 38 -1.58 -25.28 -8.88
C SER A 38 -0.67 -25.98 -9.89
N SER A 39 0.01 -25.24 -10.77
CA SER A 39 0.93 -25.84 -11.76
C SER A 39 2.12 -24.93 -12.08
N LEU A 40 3.23 -25.56 -12.45
CA LEU A 40 4.43 -24.86 -12.90
C LEU A 40 4.18 -24.06 -14.21
N ALA A 41 3.31 -24.57 -15.08
CA ALA A 41 2.96 -23.90 -16.33
C ALA A 41 2.27 -22.55 -16.10
N VAL A 42 1.31 -22.49 -15.16
CA VAL A 42 0.64 -21.22 -14.79
C VAL A 42 1.63 -20.24 -14.17
N ALA A 43 2.57 -20.72 -13.34
CA ALA A 43 3.62 -19.89 -12.78
C ALA A 43 4.59 -19.36 -13.84
N LEU A 44 4.89 -20.15 -14.88
CA LEU A 44 5.73 -19.73 -16.01
C LEU A 44 5.07 -18.62 -16.82
N GLU A 45 3.78 -18.77 -17.17
CA GLU A 45 3.06 -17.71 -17.89
C GLU A 45 3.00 -16.43 -17.08
N ARG A 46 2.75 -16.53 -15.77
CA ARG A 46 2.80 -15.36 -14.89
C ARG A 46 4.20 -14.75 -14.80
N ALA A 47 5.24 -15.57 -14.71
CA ALA A 47 6.63 -15.09 -14.68
C ALA A 47 7.00 -14.32 -15.96
N ARG A 48 6.50 -14.73 -17.13
CA ARG A 48 6.70 -14.01 -18.41
C ARG A 48 6.08 -12.62 -18.37
N VAL A 49 4.83 -12.51 -17.93
CA VAL A 49 4.12 -11.22 -17.80
C VAL A 49 4.88 -10.29 -16.85
N VAL A 50 5.31 -10.81 -15.70
CA VAL A 50 6.03 -10.02 -14.69
C VAL A 50 7.40 -9.61 -15.20
N GLN A 51 8.13 -10.49 -15.88
CA GLN A 51 9.42 -10.14 -16.46
C GLN A 51 9.29 -9.01 -17.50
N ALA A 52 8.25 -9.04 -18.34
CA ALA A 52 7.99 -7.97 -19.30
C ALA A 52 7.66 -6.62 -18.62
N LEU A 53 7.02 -6.63 -17.45
CA LEU A 53 6.82 -5.42 -16.64
C LEU A 53 8.13 -4.91 -16.03
N VAL A 54 8.92 -5.82 -15.47
CA VAL A 54 10.23 -5.51 -14.87
C VAL A 54 11.19 -4.93 -15.90
N ASP A 55 11.27 -5.53 -17.09
CA ASP A 55 12.15 -5.06 -18.16
C ASP A 55 11.77 -3.65 -18.62
N ARG A 56 10.47 -3.35 -18.72
CA ARG A 56 9.97 -2.01 -19.04
C ARG A 56 10.33 -0.98 -17.96
N LEU A 57 10.10 -1.30 -16.69
CA LEU A 57 10.45 -0.41 -15.57
C LEU A 57 11.96 -0.13 -15.52
N ARG A 58 12.79 -1.15 -15.74
CA ARG A 58 14.25 -1.01 -15.78
C ARG A 58 14.71 -0.15 -16.96
N ALA A 59 14.13 -0.35 -18.14
CA ALA A 59 14.46 0.46 -19.32
C ALA A 59 14.14 1.95 -19.12
N ALA A 60 13.16 2.27 -18.28
CA ALA A 60 12.79 3.63 -17.92
C ALA A 60 13.47 4.16 -16.64
N GLY A 61 14.36 3.38 -16.01
CA GLY A 61 15.09 3.81 -14.81
C GLY A 61 14.32 3.70 -13.49
N HIS A 62 13.12 3.10 -13.48
CA HIS A 62 12.29 2.90 -12.29
C HIS A 62 12.61 1.59 -11.55
N GLU A 63 13.88 1.34 -11.25
CA GLU A 63 14.33 0.10 -10.60
C GLU A 63 13.76 -0.05 -9.17
N GLU A 64 13.44 1.05 -8.50
CA GLU A 64 12.85 1.10 -7.16
C GLU A 64 11.44 0.49 -7.09
N LEU A 65 10.73 0.42 -8.23
CA LEU A 65 9.37 -0.15 -8.30
C LEU A 65 9.39 -1.64 -8.59
N VAL A 66 10.51 -2.19 -9.05
CA VAL A 66 10.65 -3.60 -9.42
C VAL A 66 10.27 -4.55 -8.28
N PRO A 67 10.76 -4.38 -7.03
CA PRO A 67 10.37 -5.28 -5.94
C PRO A 67 8.87 -5.29 -5.67
N LYS A 68 8.20 -4.13 -5.78
CA LYS A 68 6.75 -3.99 -5.56
C LYS A 68 5.94 -4.73 -6.63
N VAL A 69 6.34 -4.64 -7.89
CA VAL A 69 5.68 -5.36 -8.99
C VAL A 69 5.86 -6.87 -8.84
N VAL A 70 7.05 -7.31 -8.44
CA VAL A 70 7.34 -8.74 -8.22
C VAL A 70 6.54 -9.30 -7.04
N GLU A 71 6.43 -8.55 -5.95
CA GLU A 71 5.61 -8.91 -4.79
C GLU A 71 4.12 -8.95 -5.16
N ALA A 72 3.61 -7.94 -5.85
CA ALA A 72 2.21 -7.87 -6.23
C ALA A 72 1.82 -8.98 -7.22
N ALA A 73 2.77 -9.49 -8.02
CA ALA A 73 2.55 -10.66 -8.86
C ALA A 73 2.23 -11.95 -8.09
N ALA A 74 2.58 -12.01 -6.80
CA ALA A 74 2.22 -13.11 -5.92
C ALA A 74 0.73 -13.15 -5.56
N ASN A 75 -0.03 -12.10 -5.84
CA ASN A 75 -1.47 -12.07 -5.61
C ASN A 75 -2.21 -12.97 -6.63
N PRO A 76 -3.15 -13.85 -6.21
CA PRO A 76 -3.92 -14.70 -7.13
C PRO A 76 -4.69 -13.92 -8.20
N ASP A 77 -5.13 -12.70 -7.88
CA ASP A 77 -6.00 -11.92 -8.75
C ASP A 77 -5.29 -11.48 -10.05
N ALA A 78 -5.77 -12.01 -11.17
CA ALA A 78 -5.28 -11.66 -12.51
C ALA A 78 -5.70 -10.24 -12.93
N ALA A 79 -6.84 -9.73 -12.45
CA ALA A 79 -7.29 -8.38 -12.73
C ALA A 79 -6.37 -7.35 -12.06
N MET A 80 -5.91 -7.65 -10.84
CA MET A 80 -4.90 -6.85 -10.15
C MET A 80 -3.58 -6.78 -10.92
N LEU A 81 -3.10 -7.92 -11.46
CA LEU A 81 -1.90 -7.94 -12.30
C LEU A 81 -2.09 -7.09 -13.57
N GLY A 82 -3.26 -7.14 -14.19
CA GLY A 82 -3.62 -6.28 -15.32
C GLY A 82 -3.67 -4.79 -14.95
N ALA A 83 -4.18 -4.45 -13.76
CA ALA A 83 -4.20 -3.08 -13.26
C ALA A 83 -2.78 -2.54 -13.01
N ILE A 84 -1.88 -3.36 -12.49
CA ILE A 84 -0.45 -3.03 -12.33
C ILE A 84 0.17 -2.79 -13.71
N GLY A 85 -0.14 -3.62 -14.70
CA GLY A 85 0.31 -3.40 -16.07
C GLY A 85 -0.09 -2.02 -16.61
N ARG A 86 -1.37 -1.66 -16.48
CA ARG A 86 -1.87 -0.34 -16.87
C ARG A 86 -1.22 0.80 -16.10
N ALA A 87 -0.97 0.62 -14.80
CA ALA A 87 -0.29 1.62 -13.98
C ALA A 87 1.17 1.84 -14.42
N VAL A 88 1.88 0.75 -14.76
CA VAL A 88 3.22 0.83 -15.35
C VAL A 88 3.17 1.55 -16.69
N ASP A 89 2.20 1.24 -17.56
CA ASP A 89 2.05 1.91 -18.85
C ASP A 89 1.76 3.40 -18.69
N GLY A 90 0.85 3.78 -17.79
CA GLY A 90 0.58 5.19 -17.49
C GLY A 90 1.78 5.91 -16.89
N LEU A 91 2.60 5.22 -16.07
CA LEU A 91 3.84 5.77 -15.53
C LEU A 91 4.86 6.06 -16.64
N LEU A 92 5.08 5.09 -17.52
CA LEU A 92 6.01 5.20 -18.64
C LEU A 92 5.57 6.25 -19.66
N ALA A 93 4.27 6.43 -19.84
CA ALA A 93 3.70 7.47 -20.67
C ALA A 93 3.76 8.87 -20.04
N GLY A 94 4.26 9.00 -18.80
CA GLY A 94 4.25 10.24 -18.03
C GLY A 94 2.85 10.73 -17.63
N GLN A 95 1.83 9.89 -17.81
CA GLN A 95 0.44 10.17 -17.45
C GLN A 95 0.16 9.94 -15.97
N LEU A 96 0.99 9.11 -15.32
CA LEU A 96 0.95 8.84 -13.90
C LEU A 96 2.31 9.17 -13.31
N VAL A 97 2.32 10.00 -12.27
CA VAL A 97 3.49 10.14 -11.40
C VAL A 97 3.38 9.01 -10.36
N PRO A 98 4.48 8.29 -10.00
CA PRO A 98 4.42 7.40 -8.86
C PRO A 98 3.91 8.23 -7.68
N ALA A 99 2.87 7.77 -7.00
CA ALA A 99 2.46 8.43 -5.78
C ALA A 99 3.71 8.51 -4.89
N GLU A 100 4.18 9.73 -4.63
CA GLU A 100 5.14 9.93 -3.55
C GLU A 100 4.58 9.20 -2.34
N LYS A 101 5.46 8.65 -1.51
CA LYS A 101 5.03 8.32 -0.15
C LYS A 101 4.60 9.65 0.45
N VAL A 102 3.33 10.02 0.28
CA VAL A 102 2.69 11.05 1.06
C VAL A 102 2.99 10.60 2.46
N ASP A 103 3.84 11.38 3.12
CA ASP A 103 4.36 11.09 4.44
C ASP A 103 3.13 10.80 5.30
N ALA A 104 2.85 9.50 5.52
CA ALA A 104 1.48 9.02 5.63
C ALA A 104 0.99 9.27 7.06
N LYS A 105 0.77 10.55 7.38
CA LYS A 105 0.46 10.99 8.73
C LYS A 105 -0.89 10.41 9.10
N SER A 106 -0.93 9.72 10.23
CA SER A 106 -2.19 9.27 10.82
C SER A 106 -2.98 10.48 11.33
N PHE A 107 -4.27 10.29 11.58
CA PHE A 107 -5.11 11.35 12.16
C PHE A 107 -4.50 11.95 13.44
N ALA A 108 -3.97 11.10 14.33
CA ALA A 108 -3.35 11.55 15.57
C ALA A 108 -2.09 12.42 15.33
N ALA A 109 -1.29 12.07 14.32
CA ALA A 109 -0.11 12.86 13.96
C ALA A 109 -0.51 14.23 13.41
N VAL A 110 -1.50 14.28 12.51
CA VAL A 110 -2.04 15.54 11.98
C VAL A 110 -2.67 16.39 13.09
N ALA A 111 -3.47 15.80 13.97
CA ALA A 111 -4.10 16.48 15.10
C ALA A 111 -3.07 17.09 16.07
N ARG A 112 -1.95 16.40 16.30
CA ARG A 112 -0.84 16.92 17.12
C ARG A 112 -0.17 18.12 16.44
N MET A 113 0.14 18.02 15.15
CA MET A 113 0.76 19.13 14.41
C MET A 113 -0.18 20.36 14.34
N TRP A 114 -1.49 20.14 14.30
CA TRP A 114 -2.46 21.23 14.34
C TRP A 114 -2.52 21.92 15.71
N THR A 115 -2.57 21.15 16.79
CA THR A 115 -2.67 21.70 18.16
C THR A 115 -1.35 22.26 18.69
N SER A 116 -0.20 21.82 18.16
CA SER A 116 1.11 22.40 18.48
C SER A 116 1.43 23.69 17.70
N GLY A 117 0.61 24.04 16.70
CA GLY A 117 0.85 25.15 15.77
C GLY A 117 1.87 24.82 14.67
N GLU A 118 2.36 23.58 14.58
CA GLU A 118 3.31 23.15 13.55
C GLU A 118 2.70 23.23 12.15
N LEU A 119 1.42 22.89 11.97
CA LEU A 119 0.74 23.08 10.67
C LEU A 119 0.63 24.56 10.28
N THR A 120 0.40 25.46 11.24
CA THR A 120 0.36 26.90 10.96
C THR A 120 1.73 27.44 10.57
N ARG A 121 2.83 26.87 11.10
CA ARG A 121 4.18 27.26 10.67
C ARG A 121 4.53 26.75 9.28
N LEU A 122 4.10 25.53 8.95
CA LEU A 122 4.36 24.90 7.65
C LEU A 122 3.47 25.46 6.53
N TYR A 123 2.23 25.81 6.85
CA TYR A 123 1.20 26.26 5.89
C TYR A 123 0.42 27.47 6.45
N PRO A 124 1.08 28.63 6.64
CA PRO A 124 0.48 29.79 7.31
C PRO A 124 -0.69 30.43 6.55
N ASP A 125 -0.70 30.28 5.23
CA ASP A 125 -1.75 30.73 4.30
C ASP A 125 -3.02 29.86 4.36
N GLN A 126 -2.89 28.60 4.76
CA GLN A 126 -3.97 27.61 4.70
C GLN A 126 -4.50 27.21 6.08
N VAL A 127 -3.65 27.22 7.11
CA VAL A 127 -4.00 26.72 8.44
C VAL A 127 -3.79 27.82 9.48
N PRO A 128 -4.84 28.56 9.88
CA PRO A 128 -4.72 29.55 10.93
C PRO A 128 -4.42 28.90 12.29
N GLU A 129 -3.82 29.66 13.19
CA GLU A 129 -3.50 29.20 14.54
C GLU A 129 -4.77 28.76 15.29
N LYS A 130 -4.69 27.58 15.92
CA LYS A 130 -5.80 27.00 16.65
C LYS A 130 -5.91 27.61 18.05
N ARG A 131 -6.71 28.67 18.18
CA ARG A 131 -6.96 29.39 19.44
C ARG A 131 -7.47 28.52 20.60
N THR A 132 -8.18 27.44 20.29
CA THR A 132 -8.76 26.50 21.28
C THR A 132 -7.94 25.22 21.44
N ALA A 133 -6.66 25.21 21.03
CA ALA A 133 -5.82 24.00 21.04
C ALA A 133 -5.89 23.27 22.39
N ALA A 134 -5.75 23.99 23.51
CA ALA A 134 -5.79 23.41 24.86
C ALA A 134 -7.09 22.66 25.19
N LEU A 135 -8.24 23.12 24.67
CA LEU A 135 -9.54 22.46 24.89
C LEU A 135 -9.73 21.25 23.95
N ASP A 136 -9.10 21.30 22.78
CA ASP A 136 -9.29 20.30 21.73
C ASP A 136 -8.32 19.11 21.85
N VAL A 137 -7.19 19.23 22.55
CA VAL A 137 -6.22 18.12 22.74
C VAL A 137 -6.92 16.86 23.28
N CYS A 138 -7.70 16.97 24.36
CA CYS A 138 -8.35 15.82 24.98
C CYS A 138 -9.37 15.16 24.04
N ARG A 139 -10.13 15.94 23.28
CA ARG A 139 -11.11 15.43 22.31
C ARG A 139 -10.43 14.72 21.15
N LEU A 140 -9.33 15.30 20.66
CA LEU A 140 -8.55 14.74 19.56
C LEU A 140 -7.81 13.47 19.95
N ASP A 141 -7.39 13.33 21.21
CA ASP A 141 -6.81 12.07 21.72
C ASP A 141 -7.84 10.93 21.72
N VAL A 142 -9.07 11.21 22.19
CA VAL A 142 -10.18 10.24 22.15
C VAL A 142 -10.51 9.87 20.70
N LEU A 143 -10.64 10.86 19.82
CA LEU A 143 -10.88 10.62 18.39
C LEU A 143 -9.73 9.85 17.73
N GLY A 144 -8.48 10.14 18.08
CA GLY A 144 -7.30 9.41 17.60
C GLY A 144 -7.34 7.93 17.98
N LYS A 145 -7.82 7.59 19.17
CA LYS A 145 -8.03 6.19 19.60
C LYS A 145 -9.13 5.48 18.80
N ILE A 146 -10.20 6.20 18.45
CA ILE A 146 -11.32 5.67 17.64
C ILE A 146 -10.87 5.46 16.19
N VAL A 147 -10.22 6.46 15.59
CA VAL A 147 -9.73 6.46 14.20
C VAL A 147 -8.59 5.46 14.02
N GLY A 148 -7.71 5.33 15.02
CA GLY A 148 -6.56 4.43 14.96
C GLY A 148 -5.43 4.95 14.07
N ARG A 149 -4.49 4.06 13.71
CA ARG A 149 -3.24 4.42 13.01
C ARG A 149 -3.36 4.49 11.47
N VAL A 150 -4.57 4.65 10.93
CA VAL A 150 -4.75 4.73 9.48
C VAL A 150 -4.23 6.09 8.97
N PRO A 151 -3.44 6.12 7.89
CA PRO A 151 -3.08 7.36 7.22
C PRO A 151 -4.32 8.17 6.81
N VAL A 152 -4.30 9.49 7.04
CA VAL A 152 -5.46 10.35 6.70
C VAL A 152 -5.82 10.25 5.22
N ALA A 153 -4.83 10.15 4.33
CA ALA A 153 -5.03 10.01 2.89
C ALA A 153 -5.70 8.69 2.47
N SER A 154 -5.66 7.67 3.32
CA SER A 154 -6.28 6.35 3.07
C SER A 154 -7.55 6.13 3.90
N PHE A 155 -7.97 7.12 4.69
CA PHE A 155 -9.13 7.00 5.56
C PHE A 155 -10.42 7.25 4.76
N THR A 156 -11.31 6.26 4.75
CA THR A 156 -12.56 6.28 3.97
C THR A 156 -13.80 6.57 4.83
N VAL A 157 -14.95 6.79 4.20
CA VAL A 157 -16.24 6.92 4.91
C VAL A 157 -16.63 5.61 5.59
N ASP A 158 -16.51 4.47 4.90
CA ASP A 158 -16.80 3.15 5.49
C ASP A 158 -15.93 2.87 6.73
N ASP A 159 -14.68 3.34 6.69
CA ASP A 159 -13.76 3.30 7.82
C ASP A 159 -14.26 4.10 9.02
N ALA A 160 -14.83 5.28 8.78
CA ALA A 160 -15.45 6.11 9.81
C ALA A 160 -16.70 5.43 10.38
N GLU A 161 -17.59 4.95 9.52
CA GLU A 161 -18.85 4.29 9.92
C GLU A 161 -18.58 3.05 10.77
N ARG A 162 -17.68 2.16 10.33
CA ARG A 162 -17.29 0.95 11.09
C ARG A 162 -16.76 1.30 12.48
N ARG A 163 -15.93 2.33 12.59
CA ARG A 163 -15.31 2.75 13.86
C ARG A 163 -16.31 3.44 14.78
N CYS A 164 -17.15 4.32 14.24
CA CYS A 164 -18.24 4.95 14.98
C CYS A 164 -19.24 3.90 15.50
N ALA A 165 -19.63 2.93 14.68
CA ALA A 165 -20.50 1.83 15.10
C ALA A 165 -19.86 1.00 16.22
N ARG A 166 -18.55 0.70 16.11
CA ARG A 166 -17.80 0.00 17.17
C ARG A 166 -17.77 0.81 18.46
N PHE A 167 -17.41 2.08 18.39
CA PHE A 167 -17.36 2.96 19.56
C PHE A 167 -18.72 3.06 20.25
N ARG A 168 -19.81 3.23 19.50
CA ARG A 168 -21.18 3.24 20.06
C ARG A 168 -21.51 1.94 20.80
N ARG A 169 -21.11 0.78 20.26
CA ARG A 169 -21.32 -0.52 20.93
C ARG A 169 -20.53 -0.65 22.23
N THR A 170 -19.29 -0.17 22.27
CA THR A 170 -18.44 -0.24 23.47
C THR A 170 -18.79 0.83 24.51
N SER A 171 -19.45 1.91 24.10
CA SER A 171 -19.80 3.04 24.96
C SER A 171 -21.25 2.97 25.49
N ASP A 172 -22.05 2.01 25.02
CA ASP A 172 -23.45 1.85 25.46
C ASP A 172 -23.52 0.99 26.73
N PRO A 173 -23.79 1.59 27.91
CA PRO A 173 -23.85 0.86 29.17
C PRO A 173 -25.00 -0.17 29.21
N ARG A 174 -26.00 -0.06 28.33
CA ARG A 174 -27.15 -0.99 28.28
C ARG A 174 -26.85 -2.35 27.65
N ARG A 175 -25.71 -2.51 26.97
CA ARG A 175 -25.28 -3.77 26.33
C ARG A 175 -24.11 -4.47 27.04
N ALA A 176 -23.55 -3.85 28.08
CA ALA A 176 -22.41 -4.40 28.84
C ALA A 176 -22.80 -5.52 29.84
N GLY A 177 -24.09 -5.84 29.99
CA GLY A 177 -24.61 -6.74 31.04
C GLY A 177 -25.28 -8.04 30.58
N SER A 178 -25.18 -8.44 29.31
CA SER A 178 -25.80 -9.69 28.83
C SER A 178 -24.80 -10.83 28.76
N THR A 179 -24.38 -11.34 29.92
CA THR A 179 -23.80 -12.69 30.03
C THR A 179 -24.94 -13.70 30.13
N PRO A 180 -25.06 -14.69 29.22
CA PRO A 180 -26.03 -15.76 29.39
C PRO A 180 -25.56 -16.69 30.52
N SER A 181 -26.47 -16.99 31.46
CA SER A 181 -26.32 -18.09 32.42
C SER A 181 -26.55 -19.44 31.76
#